data_AF-A0A2K3MZQ9-F1
#
_entry.id   AF-A0A2K3MZQ9-F1
#
_cell.length_a   1.000
_cell.length_b   1.000
_cell.length_c   1.000
_cell.angle_alpha   90.00
_cell.angle_beta   90.00
_cell.angle_gamma   90.00
#
_symmetry.space_group_name_H-M   'P 1'
#
loop_
_entity.id
_entity.type
_entity.pdbx_description
1 polymer ?
#
loop_
_entity_poly.entity_id
_entity_poly.type
_entity_poly.pdbx_seq_one_letter_code
_entity_poly.pdbx_strand_id
1 'polypeptide(L)'
;RLCISYLDNASNLIHLLGESTFTAEQRRLALYAALFLPLRNTTYSEKKAKKIPVANRIIRESIKRKAKDAEVVLDLHRSSYKLLSLIPHLASGEDIQAVDLGWMRDLIDVPVSSRARVITGEVFLLCYLGFLLRELKDFWRVALLISIILHPIDISDSAEDENSKLEKQRDLFNAVENSITKLGLEKVWEVKPLINGKDIMTVLQLKGGPLVKEWLDKTMAWQLAYPSGTAEECLEWLREANSKRVKLE
;
A
#
# COMPACT_ATOMS: atom_id res chain seq x y z
N ARG A 1 -23.92 -4.54 14.68
CA ARG A 1 -24.46 -3.42 13.85
C ARG A 1 -23.36 -2.88 12.91
N LEU A 2 -22.23 -2.37 13.43
CA LEU A 2 -21.14 -1.86 12.58
C LEU A 2 -20.56 -2.88 11.58
N CYS A 3 -20.25 -4.11 11.99
CA CYS A 3 -19.73 -5.14 11.09
C CYS A 3 -20.63 -5.41 9.88
N ILE A 4 -21.95 -5.45 10.10
CA ILE A 4 -22.95 -5.68 9.06
C ILE A 4 -23.01 -4.47 8.13
N SER A 5 -23.05 -3.25 8.69
CA SER A 5 -23.05 -2.02 7.89
C SER A 5 -21.82 -1.90 6.98
N TYR A 6 -20.63 -2.25 7.46
CA TYR A 6 -19.43 -2.29 6.61
C TYR A 6 -19.50 -3.37 5.54
N LEU A 7 -20.02 -4.56 5.88
CA LEU A 7 -20.21 -5.65 4.93
C LEU A 7 -21.18 -5.26 3.81
N ASP A 8 -22.33 -4.67 4.17
CA ASP A 8 -23.36 -4.24 3.22
C ASP A 8 -22.82 -3.14 2.31
N ASN A 9 -22.13 -2.13 2.87
CA ASN A 9 -21.49 -1.07 2.08
C ASN A 9 -20.48 -1.66 1.08
N ALA A 10 -19.59 -2.56 1.55
CA ALA A 10 -18.63 -3.22 0.67
C ALA A 10 -19.30 -4.05 -0.44
N SER A 11 -20.35 -4.79 -0.11
CA SER A 11 -21.10 -5.59 -1.07
C SER A 11 -21.74 -4.72 -2.15
N ASN A 12 -22.38 -3.62 -1.74
CA ASN A 12 -23.04 -2.68 -2.66
C ASN A 12 -22.01 -1.97 -3.54
N LEU A 13 -20.86 -1.56 -2.98
CA LEU A 13 -19.80 -0.90 -3.74
C LEU A 13 -19.14 -1.85 -4.75
N ILE A 14 -18.90 -3.12 -4.38
CA ILE A 14 -18.40 -4.14 -5.31
C ILE A 14 -19.38 -4.33 -6.47
N HIS A 15 -20.68 -4.40 -6.18
CA HIS A 15 -21.70 -4.52 -7.22
C HIS A 15 -21.68 -3.31 -8.16
N LEU A 16 -21.58 -2.10 -7.60
CA LEU A 16 -21.57 -0.86 -8.37
C LEU A 16 -20.30 -0.67 -9.24
N LEU A 17 -19.15 -1.15 -8.78
CA LEU A 17 -17.89 -1.15 -9.53
C LEU A 17 -17.86 -2.18 -10.67
N GLY A 18 -18.86 -3.05 -10.77
CA GLY A 18 -19.00 -4.05 -11.82
C GLY A 18 -18.26 -5.36 -11.54
N GLU A 19 -18.75 -6.45 -12.14
CA GLU A 19 -18.28 -7.80 -11.83
C GLU A 19 -16.82 -8.03 -12.28
N SER A 20 -16.35 -7.42 -13.35
CA SER A 20 -14.98 -7.64 -13.85
C SER A 20 -13.88 -7.10 -12.95
N THR A 21 -14.20 -6.21 -12.01
CA THR A 21 -13.21 -5.45 -11.21
C THR A 21 -12.50 -6.32 -10.18
N PHE A 22 -13.18 -7.36 -9.68
CA PHE A 22 -12.64 -8.25 -8.65
C PHE A 22 -12.86 -9.71 -9.01
N THR A 23 -11.83 -10.53 -8.83
CA THR A 23 -11.94 -11.99 -8.89
C THR A 23 -12.81 -12.53 -7.76
N ALA A 24 -13.30 -13.76 -7.89
CA ALA A 24 -14.09 -14.40 -6.83
C ALA A 24 -13.34 -14.47 -5.48
N GLU A 25 -12.02 -14.64 -5.52
CA GLU A 25 -11.18 -14.62 -4.31
C GLU A 25 -11.08 -13.22 -3.71
N GLN A 26 -10.80 -12.20 -4.54
CA GLN A 26 -10.72 -10.81 -4.10
C GLN A 26 -12.05 -10.33 -3.51
N ARG A 27 -13.19 -10.64 -4.14
CA ARG A 27 -14.52 -10.30 -3.60
C ARG A 27 -14.74 -10.93 -2.22
N ARG A 28 -14.43 -12.22 -2.07
CA ARG A 28 -14.56 -12.92 -0.78
C ARG A 28 -13.71 -12.24 0.30
N LEU A 29 -12.44 -11.95 -0.02
CA LEU A 29 -11.51 -11.35 0.95
C LEU A 29 -11.86 -9.89 1.25
N ALA A 30 -12.41 -9.14 0.28
CA ALA A 30 -12.95 -7.80 0.49
C ALA A 30 -14.11 -7.82 1.50
N LEU A 31 -15.05 -8.76 1.35
CA LEU A 31 -16.17 -8.91 2.29
C LEU A 31 -15.70 -9.30 3.70
N TYR A 32 -14.70 -10.18 3.81
CA TYR A 32 -14.09 -10.50 5.12
C TYR A 32 -13.38 -9.29 5.72
N ALA A 33 -12.60 -8.55 4.94
CA ALA A 33 -11.94 -7.34 5.39
C ALA A 33 -12.94 -6.30 5.87
N ALA A 34 -14.03 -6.08 5.14
CA ALA A 34 -15.09 -5.15 5.54
C ALA A 34 -15.81 -5.60 6.82
N LEU A 35 -16.24 -6.87 6.89
CA LEU A 35 -16.95 -7.43 8.05
C LEU A 35 -16.15 -7.30 9.35
N PHE A 36 -14.84 -7.55 9.28
CA PHE A 36 -13.93 -7.52 10.44
C PHE A 36 -13.24 -6.19 10.65
N LEU A 37 -13.53 -5.17 9.84
CA LEU A 37 -12.92 -3.86 9.93
C LEU A 37 -13.10 -3.20 11.32
N PRO A 38 -14.26 -3.32 12.01
CA PRO A 38 -14.41 -2.83 13.37
C PRO A 38 -13.51 -3.53 14.39
N LEU A 39 -13.08 -4.77 14.10
CA LEU A 39 -12.29 -5.61 15.01
C LEU A 39 -10.78 -5.57 14.73
N ARG A 40 -10.33 -4.81 13.71
CA ARG A 40 -8.94 -4.77 13.22
C ARG A 40 -7.86 -4.58 14.30
N ASN A 41 -8.14 -3.78 15.33
CA ASN A 41 -7.20 -3.46 16.42
C ASN A 41 -7.44 -4.34 17.67
N THR A 42 -8.42 -5.25 17.61
CA THR A 42 -8.78 -6.09 18.75
C THR A 42 -7.89 -7.31 18.78
N THR A 43 -7.23 -7.53 19.92
CA THR A 43 -6.40 -8.71 20.15
C THR A 43 -6.86 -9.42 21.42
N TYR A 44 -6.61 -10.71 21.51
CA TYR A 44 -6.77 -11.50 22.74
C TYR A 44 -5.45 -12.20 23.07
N SER A 45 -5.29 -12.59 24.32
CA SER A 45 -4.10 -13.32 24.79
C SER A 45 -4.38 -14.81 24.83
N GLU A 46 -3.54 -15.59 24.17
CA GLU A 46 -3.53 -17.06 24.30
C GLU A 46 -2.53 -17.49 25.41
N LYS A 47 -2.53 -18.79 25.74
CA LYS A 47 -1.53 -19.40 26.62
C LYS A 47 -0.12 -18.98 26.13
N LYS A 48 0.69 -18.44 27.05
CA LYS A 48 2.01 -17.78 26.83
C LYS A 48 2.00 -16.30 26.41
N ALA A 49 0.95 -15.53 26.74
CA ALA A 49 0.90 -14.07 26.55
C ALA A 49 1.09 -13.56 25.10
N LYS A 50 0.94 -14.44 24.11
CA LYS A 50 0.97 -14.06 22.69
C LYS A 50 -0.33 -13.32 22.36
N LYS A 51 -0.21 -12.07 21.91
CA LYS A 51 -1.34 -11.27 21.39
C LYS A 51 -1.71 -11.77 20.00
N ILE A 52 -2.94 -12.23 19.83
CA ILE A 52 -3.46 -12.73 18.56
C ILE A 52 -4.61 -11.82 18.10
N PRO A 53 -4.61 -11.35 16.84
CA PRO A 53 -5.72 -10.59 16.28
C PRO A 53 -7.03 -11.40 16.29
N VAL A 54 -8.12 -10.79 16.75
CA VAL A 54 -9.43 -11.46 16.82
C VAL A 54 -9.92 -11.88 15.43
N ALA A 55 -9.74 -11.03 14.41
CA ALA A 55 -10.09 -11.35 13.03
C ALA A 55 -9.40 -12.63 12.54
N ASN A 56 -8.12 -12.84 12.90
CA ASN A 56 -7.37 -14.04 12.54
C ASN A 56 -8.04 -15.31 13.10
N ARG A 57 -8.39 -15.26 14.38
CA ARG A 57 -9.07 -16.38 15.05
C ARG A 57 -10.42 -16.67 14.43
N ILE A 58 -11.25 -15.65 14.21
CA ILE A 58 -12.59 -15.84 13.64
C ILE A 58 -12.50 -16.49 12.26
N ILE A 59 -11.62 -16.01 11.38
CA ILE A 59 -11.47 -16.55 10.03
C ILE A 59 -11.01 -18.02 10.07
N ARG A 60 -10.04 -18.34 10.93
CA ARG A 60 -9.43 -19.68 10.98
C ARG A 60 -10.27 -20.70 11.75
N GLU A 61 -10.83 -20.33 12.89
CA GLU A 61 -11.49 -21.26 13.82
C GLU A 61 -13.01 -21.26 13.65
N SER A 62 -13.63 -20.09 13.45
CA SER A 62 -15.08 -19.97 13.36
C SER A 62 -15.58 -20.16 11.93
N ILE A 63 -15.00 -19.45 10.95
CA ILE A 63 -15.34 -19.58 9.53
C ILE A 63 -14.63 -20.80 8.90
N LYS A 64 -13.57 -21.32 9.54
CA LYS A 64 -12.78 -22.48 9.08
C LYS A 64 -12.14 -22.27 7.70
N ARG A 65 -11.65 -21.05 7.44
CA ARG A 65 -10.89 -20.71 6.22
C ARG A 65 -9.39 -20.91 6.39
N LYS A 66 -8.67 -20.85 5.26
CA LYS A 66 -7.22 -21.04 5.21
C LYS A 66 -6.49 -19.97 6.02
N ALA A 67 -5.34 -20.32 6.60
CA ALA A 67 -4.49 -19.36 7.33
C ALA A 67 -4.09 -18.17 6.44
N LYS A 68 -3.79 -18.43 5.16
CA LYS A 68 -3.47 -17.40 4.16
C LYS A 68 -4.59 -16.35 4.02
N ASP A 69 -5.87 -16.76 4.02
CA ASP A 69 -6.98 -15.81 3.93
C ASP A 69 -6.99 -14.87 5.15
N ALA A 70 -6.69 -15.40 6.33
CA ALA A 70 -6.64 -14.62 7.56
C ALA A 70 -5.45 -13.64 7.56
N GLU A 71 -4.30 -14.04 7.03
CA GLU A 71 -3.13 -13.18 6.86
C GLU A 71 -3.43 -12.04 5.88
N VAL A 72 -3.99 -12.36 4.71
CA VAL A 72 -4.36 -11.34 3.71
C VAL A 72 -5.35 -10.33 4.29
N VAL A 73 -6.36 -10.75 5.05
CA VAL A 73 -7.30 -9.82 5.69
C VAL A 73 -6.60 -8.85 6.67
N LEU A 74 -5.63 -9.33 7.44
CA LEU A 74 -4.86 -8.47 8.34
C LEU A 74 -3.96 -7.49 7.58
N ASP A 75 -3.33 -7.95 6.51
CA ASP A 75 -2.50 -7.11 5.65
C ASP A 75 -3.35 -6.04 4.95
N LEU A 76 -4.56 -6.39 4.50
CA LEU A 76 -5.54 -5.47 3.94
C LEU A 76 -5.93 -4.40 4.96
N HIS A 77 -6.23 -4.78 6.21
CA HIS A 77 -6.53 -3.82 7.27
C HIS A 77 -5.37 -2.87 7.52
N ARG A 78 -4.13 -3.36 7.57
CA ARG A 78 -2.96 -2.50 7.81
C ARG A 78 -2.73 -1.54 6.64
N SER A 79 -2.77 -2.06 5.43
CA SER A 79 -2.46 -1.31 4.22
C SER A 79 -3.58 -0.37 3.79
N SER A 80 -4.83 -0.64 4.15
CA SER A 80 -5.95 0.27 3.87
C SER A 80 -5.80 1.60 4.63
N TYR A 81 -5.19 1.61 5.83
CA TYR A 81 -4.87 2.88 6.52
C TYR A 81 -3.80 3.67 5.79
N LYS A 82 -2.77 2.98 5.29
CA LYS A 82 -1.73 3.62 4.48
C LYS A 82 -2.32 4.22 3.21
N LEU A 83 -3.14 3.47 2.47
CA LEU A 83 -3.81 3.98 1.26
C LEU A 83 -4.83 5.09 1.57
N LEU A 84 -5.55 5.01 2.68
CA LEU A 84 -6.52 6.03 3.10
C LEU A 84 -5.87 7.42 3.20
N SER A 85 -4.67 7.49 3.76
CA SER A 85 -3.91 8.75 3.87
C SER A 85 -3.44 9.32 2.52
N LEU A 86 -3.43 8.51 1.47
CA LEU A 86 -3.06 8.92 0.11
C LEU A 86 -4.25 9.37 -0.73
N ILE A 87 -5.49 9.01 -0.35
CA ILE A 87 -6.69 9.29 -1.14
C ILE A 87 -6.82 10.76 -1.53
N PRO A 88 -6.67 11.76 -0.62
CA PRO A 88 -6.83 13.17 -1.00
C PRO A 88 -5.89 13.58 -2.13
N HIS A 89 -4.64 13.13 -2.08
CA HIS A 89 -3.61 13.44 -3.07
C HIS A 89 -3.84 12.71 -4.40
N LEU A 90 -4.32 11.47 -4.35
CA LEU A 90 -4.59 10.67 -5.54
C LEU A 90 -5.88 11.08 -6.25
N ALA A 91 -6.83 11.67 -5.52
CA ALA A 91 -8.14 12.07 -6.04
C ALA A 91 -8.17 13.53 -6.53
N SER A 92 -7.46 14.46 -5.88
CA SER A 92 -7.48 15.88 -6.25
C SER A 92 -6.69 16.19 -7.52
N GLY A 93 -5.69 15.36 -7.86
CA GLY A 93 -4.77 15.66 -8.97
C GLY A 93 -3.92 16.91 -8.74
N GLU A 94 -3.92 17.46 -7.51
CA GLU A 94 -3.12 18.62 -7.13
C GLU A 94 -1.70 18.21 -6.71
N ASP A 95 -0.75 19.08 -7.02
CA ASP A 95 0.67 18.89 -6.70
C ASP A 95 0.89 18.83 -5.19
N ILE A 96 1.55 17.77 -4.71
CA ILE A 96 1.77 17.56 -3.27
C ILE A 96 2.79 18.58 -2.74
N GLN A 97 2.36 19.44 -1.81
CA GLN A 97 3.29 20.32 -1.12
C GLN A 97 4.23 19.53 -0.20
N ALA A 98 5.52 19.86 -0.23
CA ALA A 98 6.57 19.16 0.51
C ALA A 98 6.40 19.13 2.05
N VAL A 99 5.55 20.01 2.59
CA VAL A 99 5.17 20.10 4.02
C VAL A 99 4.21 18.97 4.40
N ASP A 100 3.32 18.56 3.51
CA ASP A 100 2.32 17.53 3.76
C ASP A 100 2.91 16.10 3.75
N LEU A 101 4.17 15.96 3.31
CA LEU A 101 4.91 14.69 3.28
C LEU A 101 5.78 14.44 4.53
N GLY A 102 5.70 15.34 5.52
CA GLY A 102 6.46 15.23 6.78
C GLY A 102 6.19 13.92 7.53
N TRP A 103 4.92 13.50 7.61
CA TRP A 103 4.53 12.24 8.27
C TRP A 103 4.91 11.00 7.46
N MET A 104 5.03 11.10 6.13
CA MET A 104 5.46 9.97 5.31
C MET A 104 6.97 9.69 5.46
N ARG A 105 7.79 10.69 5.80
CA ARG A 105 9.22 10.50 6.09
C ARG A 105 9.47 9.54 7.26
N ASP A 106 8.54 9.49 8.21
CA ASP A 106 8.62 8.61 9.38
C ASP A 106 8.05 7.20 9.13
N LEU A 107 7.25 7.03 8.06
CA LEU A 107 6.64 5.73 7.71
C LEU A 107 7.54 4.81 6.89
N ILE A 108 8.66 5.32 6.38
CA ILE A 108 9.53 4.55 5.49
C ILE A 108 10.89 4.34 6.13
N ASP A 109 11.33 3.09 6.16
CA ASP A 109 12.73 2.69 6.30
C ASP A 109 13.49 2.98 4.99
N VAL A 110 13.22 4.14 4.35
CA VAL A 110 13.96 4.62 3.18
C VAL A 110 15.25 5.19 3.73
N PRO A 111 16.39 4.62 3.33
CA PRO A 111 17.65 4.99 3.95
C PRO A 111 18.01 6.45 3.71
N VAL A 112 18.70 7.01 4.70
CA VAL A 112 19.12 8.42 4.78
C VAL A 112 19.82 8.92 3.52
N SER A 113 20.51 8.04 2.80
CA SER A 113 21.25 8.40 1.58
C SER A 113 20.37 8.78 0.39
N SER A 114 19.11 8.36 0.36
CA SER A 114 18.13 8.80 -0.66
C SER A 114 17.48 10.14 -0.29
N ARG A 115 17.80 10.72 0.87
CA ARG A 115 17.25 12.01 1.37
C ARG A 115 17.99 13.23 0.83
N ALA A 116 19.01 13.04 -0.01
CA ALA A 116 19.81 14.13 -0.55
C ALA A 116 19.13 14.79 -1.77
N ARG A 117 18.29 15.79 -1.46
CA ARG A 117 17.90 16.96 -2.29
C ARG A 117 17.25 16.66 -3.66
N VAL A 118 16.00 17.11 -3.78
CA VAL A 118 15.13 17.06 -4.98
C VAL A 118 14.44 15.70 -5.21
N ILE A 119 13.79 15.17 -4.18
CA ILE A 119 12.59 14.34 -4.44
C ILE A 119 11.43 15.33 -4.44
N THR A 120 10.90 15.68 -5.62
CA THR A 120 9.64 16.41 -5.72
C THR A 120 8.55 15.61 -5.01
N GLY A 121 7.49 16.26 -4.52
CA GLY A 121 6.42 15.56 -3.79
C GLY A 121 5.86 14.37 -4.57
N GLU A 122 5.79 14.50 -5.89
CA GLU A 122 5.39 13.45 -6.83
C GLU A 122 6.30 12.21 -6.81
N VAL A 123 7.63 12.37 -6.91
CA VAL A 123 8.56 11.23 -6.93
C VAL A 123 8.50 10.46 -5.61
N PHE A 124 8.29 11.18 -4.50
CA PHE A 124 8.14 10.55 -3.19
C PHE A 124 6.84 9.74 -3.09
N LEU A 125 5.71 10.32 -3.51
CA LEU A 125 4.42 9.64 -3.55
C LEU A 125 4.51 8.38 -4.43
N LEU A 126 5.13 8.48 -5.60
CA LEU A 126 5.28 7.37 -6.54
C LEU A 126 6.09 6.23 -5.91
N CYS A 127 7.18 6.53 -5.20
CA CYS A 127 7.94 5.51 -4.47
C CYS A 127 7.10 4.86 -3.37
N TYR A 128 6.46 5.67 -2.52
CA TYR A 128 5.68 5.16 -1.39
C TYR A 128 4.51 4.28 -1.85
N LEU A 129 3.74 4.77 -2.82
CA LEU A 129 2.64 4.04 -3.43
C LEU A 129 3.18 2.78 -4.14
N GLY A 130 4.28 2.88 -4.88
CA GLY A 130 4.93 1.74 -5.51
C GLY A 130 5.29 0.63 -4.52
N PHE A 131 5.94 0.95 -3.39
CA PHE A 131 6.23 -0.03 -2.35
C PHE A 131 4.98 -0.66 -1.73
N LEU A 132 3.97 0.17 -1.44
CA LEU A 132 2.72 -0.29 -0.88
C LEU A 132 1.99 -1.26 -1.82
N LEU A 133 1.94 -0.94 -3.11
CA LEU A 133 1.34 -1.79 -4.14
C LEU A 133 2.17 -3.07 -4.39
N ARG A 134 3.50 -3.03 -4.23
CA ARG A 134 4.35 -4.24 -4.26
C ARG A 134 4.08 -5.17 -3.08
N GLU A 135 3.85 -4.62 -1.89
CA GLU A 135 3.48 -5.38 -0.69
C GLU A 135 2.10 -6.06 -0.89
N LEU A 136 1.14 -5.31 -1.42
CA LEU A 136 -0.24 -5.75 -1.66
C LEU A 136 -0.42 -6.67 -2.87
N LYS A 137 0.44 -6.57 -3.89
CA LYS A 137 0.32 -7.29 -5.16
C LYS A 137 -1.06 -7.09 -5.79
N ASP A 138 -1.66 -8.17 -6.30
CA ASP A 138 -2.98 -8.20 -6.90
C ASP A 138 -4.13 -7.82 -5.94
N PHE A 139 -3.89 -7.70 -4.63
CA PHE A 139 -4.91 -7.28 -3.66
C PHE A 139 -5.02 -5.76 -3.48
N TRP A 140 -4.25 -4.95 -4.20
CA TRP A 140 -4.27 -3.50 -3.97
C TRP A 140 -5.63 -2.84 -4.22
N ARG A 141 -6.40 -3.32 -5.21
CA ARG A 141 -7.78 -2.86 -5.45
C ARG A 141 -8.70 -3.17 -4.29
N VAL A 142 -8.49 -4.32 -3.63
CA VAL A 142 -9.24 -4.68 -2.42
C VAL A 142 -8.85 -3.75 -1.28
N ALA A 143 -7.56 -3.46 -1.11
CA ALA A 143 -7.10 -2.51 -0.09
C ALA A 143 -7.67 -1.11 -0.34
N LEU A 144 -7.70 -0.66 -1.60
CA LEU A 144 -8.32 0.61 -2.00
C LEU A 144 -9.81 0.64 -1.65
N LEU A 145 -10.56 -0.41 -1.97
CA LEU A 145 -11.98 -0.51 -1.62
C LEU A 145 -12.20 -0.33 -0.10
N ILE A 146 -11.40 -0.99 0.73
CA ILE A 146 -11.47 -0.83 2.19
C ILE A 146 -11.09 0.59 2.62
N SER A 147 -10.09 1.21 1.98
CA SER A 147 -9.73 2.61 2.25
C SER A 147 -10.86 3.58 1.92
N ILE A 148 -11.55 3.40 0.80
CA ILE A 148 -12.69 4.24 0.38
C ILE A 148 -13.85 4.10 1.37
N ILE A 149 -14.10 2.89 1.87
CA ILE A 149 -15.11 2.65 2.90
C ILE A 149 -14.78 3.37 4.22
N LEU A 150 -13.49 3.51 4.56
CA LEU A 150 -13.02 4.24 5.73
C LEU A 150 -12.93 5.76 5.51
N HIS A 151 -12.95 6.22 4.26
CA HIS A 151 -12.76 7.63 3.94
C HIS A 151 -13.98 8.45 4.41
N PRO A 152 -13.77 9.52 5.18
CA PRO A 152 -14.85 10.42 5.57
C PRO A 152 -15.33 11.14 4.30
N ILE A 153 -16.53 10.79 3.83
CA ILE A 153 -17.19 11.54 2.77
C ILE A 153 -17.96 12.64 3.45
N ASP A 154 -17.70 13.88 3.06
CA ASP A 154 -18.44 15.04 3.54
C ASP A 154 -19.88 14.92 3.01
N ILE A 155 -20.78 14.49 3.90
CA ILE A 155 -22.20 14.47 3.65
C ILE A 155 -22.68 15.79 4.22
N SER A 156 -22.90 16.79 3.38
CA SER A 156 -23.59 18.02 3.80
C SER A 156 -24.93 17.61 4.43
N ASP A 157 -25.23 18.12 5.63
CA ASP A 157 -26.33 17.75 6.56
C ASP A 157 -27.78 17.68 6.00
N SER A 158 -27.97 17.86 4.70
CA SER A 158 -29.21 17.41 4.04
C SER A 158 -29.23 15.89 4.03
N ALA A 159 -30.39 15.27 4.31
CA ALA A 159 -30.63 13.84 4.22
C ALA A 159 -30.37 13.29 2.79
N GLU A 160 -29.11 13.19 2.40
CA GLU A 160 -28.69 12.59 1.14
C GLU A 160 -28.92 11.08 1.22
N ASP A 161 -29.53 10.56 0.16
CA ASP A 161 -29.80 9.16 -0.08
C ASP A 161 -28.52 8.30 0.08
N GLU A 162 -28.63 7.11 0.68
CA GLU A 162 -27.52 6.15 0.78
C GLU A 162 -26.90 5.87 -0.60
N ASN A 163 -27.71 5.99 -1.66
CA ASN A 163 -27.28 5.90 -3.04
C ASN A 163 -26.30 7.01 -3.45
N SER A 164 -26.53 8.27 -3.02
CA SER A 164 -25.61 9.40 -3.28
C SER A 164 -24.22 9.13 -2.68
N LYS A 165 -24.19 8.63 -1.45
CA LYS A 165 -22.92 8.26 -0.79
C LYS A 165 -22.19 7.16 -1.55
N LEU A 166 -22.92 6.13 -1.99
CA LEU A 166 -22.34 5.00 -2.71
C LEU A 166 -21.76 5.42 -4.07
N GLU A 167 -22.45 6.31 -4.78
CA GLU A 167 -21.97 6.93 -6.02
C GLU A 167 -20.67 7.72 -5.80
N LYS A 168 -20.62 8.56 -4.75
CA LYS A 168 -19.40 9.28 -4.35
C LYS A 168 -18.24 8.32 -4.03
N GLN A 169 -18.51 7.19 -3.36
CA GLN A 169 -17.51 6.15 -3.10
C GLN A 169 -16.99 5.51 -4.40
N ARG A 170 -17.87 5.20 -5.35
CA ARG A 170 -17.48 4.68 -6.67
C ARG A 170 -16.59 5.67 -7.41
N ASP A 171 -17.00 6.94 -7.47
CA ASP A 171 -16.27 7.95 -8.21
C ASP A 171 -14.88 8.18 -7.62
N LEU A 172 -14.78 8.19 -6.28
CA LEU A 172 -13.51 8.29 -5.59
C LEU A 172 -12.61 7.05 -5.83
N PHE A 173 -13.19 5.84 -5.83
CA PHE A 173 -12.46 4.62 -6.17
C PHE A 173 -11.89 4.71 -7.59
N ASN A 174 -12.72 5.07 -8.57
CA ASN A 174 -12.33 5.20 -9.97
C ASN A 174 -11.27 6.29 -10.16
N ALA A 175 -11.39 7.42 -9.48
CA ALA A 175 -10.41 8.50 -9.54
C ALA A 175 -9.03 8.01 -9.07
N VAL A 176 -8.96 7.35 -7.91
CA VAL A 176 -7.71 6.84 -7.34
C VAL A 176 -7.13 5.69 -8.19
N GLU A 177 -7.96 4.77 -8.68
CA GLU A 177 -7.54 3.71 -9.60
C GLU A 177 -6.95 4.28 -10.89
N ASN A 178 -7.60 5.30 -11.47
CA ASN A 178 -7.10 5.96 -12.67
C ASN A 178 -5.77 6.68 -12.42
N SER A 179 -5.60 7.31 -11.26
CA SER A 179 -4.32 7.92 -10.88
C SER A 179 -3.20 6.88 -10.74
N ILE A 180 -3.46 5.74 -10.09
CA ILE A 180 -2.49 4.62 -10.00
C ILE A 180 -2.10 4.10 -11.38
N THR A 181 -3.09 4.00 -12.29
CA THR A 181 -2.88 3.54 -13.66
C THR A 181 -2.07 4.54 -14.48
N LYS A 182 -2.37 5.85 -14.36
CA LYS A 182 -1.60 6.94 -15.01
C LYS A 182 -0.15 6.99 -14.55
N LEU A 183 0.12 6.69 -13.29
CA LEU A 183 1.47 6.59 -12.73
C LEU A 183 2.21 5.31 -13.18
N GLY A 184 1.56 4.42 -13.94
CA GLY A 184 2.15 3.15 -14.39
C GLY A 184 2.35 2.13 -13.27
N LEU A 185 1.68 2.30 -12.12
CA LEU A 185 1.88 1.47 -10.94
C LEU A 185 0.93 0.27 -10.85
N GLU A 186 0.00 0.12 -11.79
CA GLU A 186 -1.05 -0.91 -11.76
C GLU A 186 -0.53 -2.33 -11.52
N LYS A 187 0.65 -2.66 -12.05
CA LYS A 187 1.30 -3.99 -11.93
C LYS A 187 2.72 -3.90 -11.38
N VAL A 188 3.00 -2.91 -10.53
CA VAL A 188 4.36 -2.64 -10.03
C VAL A 188 5.01 -3.82 -9.29
N TRP A 189 4.23 -4.76 -8.76
CA TRP A 189 4.75 -6.00 -8.16
C TRP A 189 5.37 -6.98 -9.16
N GLU A 190 5.02 -6.90 -10.45
CA GLU A 190 5.60 -7.72 -11.51
C GLU A 190 6.94 -7.15 -12.00
N VAL A 191 7.21 -5.86 -11.71
CA VAL A 191 8.43 -5.18 -12.10
C VAL A 191 9.62 -5.77 -11.35
N LYS A 192 10.51 -6.41 -12.11
CA LYS A 192 11.74 -7.00 -11.59
C LYS A 192 12.75 -5.90 -11.24
N PRO A 193 13.51 -6.05 -10.15
CA PRO A 193 14.65 -5.18 -9.87
C PRO A 193 15.63 -5.19 -11.05
N LEU A 194 16.10 -4.00 -11.46
CA LEU A 194 17.11 -3.85 -12.51
C LEU A 194 18.44 -4.52 -12.14
N ILE A 195 18.79 -4.50 -10.86
CA ILE A 195 19.99 -5.15 -10.33
C ILE A 195 19.61 -6.15 -9.24
N ASN A 196 20.39 -7.22 -9.12
CA ASN A 196 20.16 -8.28 -8.15
C ASN A 196 21.11 -8.14 -6.93
N GLY A 197 20.90 -8.99 -5.92
CA GLY A 197 21.74 -8.96 -4.71
C GLY A 197 23.22 -9.29 -4.97
N LYS A 198 23.54 -10.07 -6.01
CA LYS A 198 24.93 -10.35 -6.39
C LYS A 198 25.61 -9.13 -7.00
N ASP A 199 24.89 -8.37 -7.82
CA ASP A 199 25.41 -7.14 -8.43
C ASP A 199 25.75 -6.12 -7.33
N ILE A 200 24.86 -5.97 -6.34
CA ILE A 200 25.08 -5.12 -5.16
C ILE A 200 26.28 -5.60 -4.35
N MET A 201 26.38 -6.90 -4.05
CA MET A 201 27.53 -7.44 -3.32
C MET A 201 28.85 -7.19 -4.05
N THR A 202 28.84 -7.29 -5.38
CA THR A 202 30.03 -7.10 -6.23
C THR A 202 30.45 -5.64 -6.27
N VAL A 203 29.51 -4.72 -6.53
CA VAL A 203 29.80 -3.29 -6.65
C VAL A 203 30.17 -2.66 -5.31
N LEU A 204 29.48 -3.05 -4.24
CA LEU A 204 29.71 -2.49 -2.91
C LEU A 204 30.74 -3.27 -2.08
N GLN A 205 31.27 -4.37 -2.61
CA GLN A 205 32.19 -5.29 -1.93
C GLN A 205 31.68 -5.74 -0.54
N LEU A 206 30.35 -5.90 -0.41
CA LEU A 206 29.71 -6.29 0.83
C LEU A 206 29.70 -7.81 0.98
N LYS A 207 29.97 -8.28 2.20
CA LYS A 207 29.59 -9.65 2.59
C LYS A 207 28.07 -9.68 2.76
N GLY A 208 27.40 -10.68 2.20
CA GLY A 208 25.95 -10.80 2.23
C GLY A 208 25.35 -10.60 3.62
N GLY A 209 24.12 -10.08 3.70
CA GLY A 209 23.46 -9.81 4.97
C GLY A 209 22.35 -8.77 4.88
N PRO A 210 21.84 -8.28 6.03
CA PRO A 210 20.77 -7.28 6.10
C PRO A 210 21.07 -6.02 5.28
N LEU A 211 22.35 -5.64 5.18
CA LEU A 211 22.77 -4.47 4.42
C LEU A 211 22.54 -4.63 2.91
N VAL A 212 22.64 -5.84 2.36
CA VAL A 212 22.30 -6.09 0.94
C VAL A 212 20.82 -5.89 0.70
N LYS A 213 19.96 -6.26 1.66
CA LYS A 213 18.52 -6.00 1.59
C LYS A 213 18.22 -4.51 1.57
N GLU A 214 18.87 -3.73 2.45
CA GLU A 214 18.72 -2.27 2.48
C GLU A 214 19.10 -1.66 1.11
N TRP A 215 20.18 -2.13 0.50
CA TRP A 215 20.58 -1.66 -0.84
C TRP A 215 19.63 -2.12 -1.95
N LEU A 216 19.05 -3.33 -1.87
CA LEU A 216 18.00 -3.76 -2.78
C LEU A 216 16.77 -2.85 -2.70
N ASP A 217 16.37 -2.49 -1.48
CA ASP A 217 15.23 -1.59 -1.24
C ASP A 217 15.54 -0.16 -1.76
N LYS A 218 16.77 0.35 -1.53
CA LYS A 218 17.25 1.62 -2.10
C LYS A 218 17.19 1.64 -3.62
N THR A 219 17.68 0.58 -4.26
CA THR A 219 17.68 0.47 -5.71
C THR A 219 16.25 0.35 -6.25
N MET A 220 15.37 -0.38 -5.56
CA MET A 220 13.96 -0.42 -5.93
C MET A 220 13.32 0.96 -5.86
N ALA A 221 13.61 1.75 -4.82
CA ALA A 221 13.14 3.12 -4.72
C ALA A 221 13.65 3.98 -5.88
N TRP A 222 14.92 3.83 -6.26
CA TRP A 222 15.49 4.52 -7.42
C TRP A 222 14.79 4.11 -8.73
N GLN A 223 14.53 2.82 -8.93
CA GLN A 223 13.85 2.32 -10.12
C GLN A 223 12.40 2.83 -10.23
N LEU A 224 11.72 3.00 -9.10
CA LEU A 224 10.40 3.63 -9.07
C LEU A 224 10.50 5.12 -9.41
N ALA A 225 11.48 5.84 -8.85
CA ALA A 225 11.72 7.25 -9.12
C ALA A 225 12.12 7.52 -10.59
N TYR A 226 12.79 6.57 -11.24
CA TYR A 226 13.27 6.67 -12.61
C TYR A 226 12.83 5.45 -13.44
N PRO A 227 11.56 5.38 -13.88
CA PRO A 227 11.02 4.20 -14.59
C PRO A 227 11.74 3.86 -15.90
N SER A 228 12.31 4.87 -16.57
CA SER A 228 13.09 4.72 -17.81
C SER A 228 14.58 4.48 -17.58
N GLY A 229 15.01 4.39 -16.31
CA GLY A 229 16.41 4.20 -15.94
C GLY A 229 16.94 2.83 -16.35
N THR A 230 18.19 2.80 -16.78
CA THR A 230 18.92 1.58 -17.18
C THR A 230 19.60 0.92 -15.99
N ALA A 231 19.99 -0.36 -16.15
CA ALA A 231 20.75 -1.06 -15.12
C ALA A 231 22.11 -0.38 -14.87
N GLU A 232 22.73 0.16 -15.90
CA GLU A 232 24.00 0.87 -15.86
C GLU A 232 23.90 2.17 -15.04
N GLU A 233 22.87 2.99 -15.29
CA GLU A 233 22.60 4.21 -14.52
C GLU A 233 22.31 3.89 -13.05
N CYS A 234 21.59 2.81 -12.79
CA CYS A 234 21.31 2.36 -11.44
C CYS A 234 22.58 1.94 -10.69
N LEU A 235 23.50 1.23 -11.36
CA LEU A 235 24.79 0.84 -10.80
C LEU A 235 25.69 2.05 -10.54
N GLU A 236 25.65 3.06 -11.39
CA GLU A 236 26.42 4.29 -11.18
C GLU A 236 25.90 5.08 -9.98
N TRP A 237 24.57 5.25 -9.89
CA TRP A 237 23.94 5.82 -8.71
C TRP A 237 24.29 5.06 -7.43
N LEU A 238 24.31 3.72 -7.49
CA LEU A 238 24.67 2.87 -6.35
C LEU A 238 26.10 3.15 -5.86
N ARG A 239 27.07 3.30 -6.78
CA ARG A 239 28.47 3.63 -6.45
C ARG A 239 28.59 5.02 -5.81
N GLU A 240 27.93 6.01 -6.40
CA GLU A 240 27.94 7.38 -5.87
C GLU A 240 27.32 7.45 -4.46
N ALA A 241 26.17 6.79 -4.26
CA ALA A 241 25.48 6.76 -2.99
C ALA A 241 26.33 6.10 -1.90
N ASN A 242 27.05 5.02 -2.22
CA ASN A 242 27.95 4.36 -1.28
C ASN A 242 29.18 5.21 -0.95
N SER A 243 29.79 5.85 -1.95
CA SER A 243 30.94 6.76 -1.75
C SER A 243 30.60 7.91 -0.80
N LYS A 244 29.40 8.48 -0.91
CA LYS A 244 28.91 9.53 0.00
C LYS A 244 28.74 9.01 1.43
N ARG A 245 28.19 7.80 1.59
CA ARG A 245 28.02 7.17 2.91
C ARG A 245 29.37 6.94 3.61
N VAL A 246 30.35 6.39 2.91
CA VAL A 246 31.69 6.11 3.47
C VAL A 246 32.42 7.40 3.88
N LYS A 247 32.13 8.55 3.26
CA LYS A 247 32.70 9.85 3.65
C LYS A 247 32.06 10.47 4.90
N LEU A 248 30.90 9.97 5.32
CA LEU A 248 30.13 10.46 6.47
C LEU A 248 30.32 9.60 7.72
N GLU A 249 30.86 8.38 7.57
CA GLU A 249 31.31 7.47 8.64
C GLU A 249 32.78 7.74 8.99
#